data_AF-A0A7X8J1S0-F1
#
_entry.id   AF-A0A7X8J1S0-F1
#
_cell.length_a   1.000
_cell.length_b   1.000
_cell.length_c   1.000
_cell.angle_alpha   90.00
_cell.angle_beta   90.00
_cell.angle_gamma   90.00
#
_symmetry.space_group_name_H-M   'P 1'
#
loop_
_entity.id
_entity.type
_entity.pdbx_description
1 polymer ?
#
loop_
_entity_poly.entity_id
_entity_poly.type
_entity_poly.pdbx_seq_one_letter_code
_entity_poly.pdbx_strand_id
1 'polypeptide(L)'
;MFKNIKVKTKILLGFSLVLLIAIIIGTIAVVNMNKVKNDMKLLTDVRLIQMEHSVALEEYVSAGMYAMRGYNFTYNKADLVEGKKQFDLAIKELNFLKDLAKNQTKNVPKLIEKLPNIEKYLNEYISGIDETEHVVNAKEKLGLNLTQTEEIYLKTISEFIKMHSNELRIDLQNRS
;
A
#
# COMPACT_ATOMS: atom_id res chain seq x y z
N MET A 1 63.12 -46.90 19.11
CA MET A 1 63.35 -47.74 17.90
C MET A 1 63.50 -46.95 16.59
N PHE A 2 63.91 -45.67 16.59
CA PHE A 2 63.98 -44.84 15.35
C PHE A 2 65.41 -44.49 14.90
N LYS A 3 66.40 -45.36 15.13
CA LYS A 3 67.82 -44.98 14.98
C LYS A 3 68.35 -45.04 13.54
N ASN A 4 67.62 -45.61 12.58
CA ASN A 4 68.07 -45.78 11.18
C ASN A 4 67.04 -45.31 10.12
N ILE A 5 66.40 -44.15 10.31
CA ILE A 5 65.52 -43.57 9.27
C ILE A 5 66.39 -42.82 8.24
N LYS A 6 66.32 -43.25 6.96
CA LYS A 6 67.00 -42.59 5.83
C LYS A 6 66.60 -41.11 5.75
N VAL A 7 67.54 -40.22 5.46
CA VAL A 7 67.33 -38.75 5.38
C VAL A 7 66.12 -38.39 4.51
N LYS A 8 65.92 -39.13 3.41
CA LYS A 8 64.79 -39.01 2.47
C LYS A 8 63.42 -39.12 3.17
N THR A 9 63.29 -40.03 4.13
CA THR A 9 62.06 -40.27 4.89
C THR A 9 61.78 -39.16 5.91
N LYS A 10 62.82 -38.55 6.50
CA LYS A 10 62.65 -37.39 7.40
C LYS A 10 62.10 -36.17 6.66
N ILE A 11 62.58 -35.93 5.43
CA ILE A 11 62.08 -34.85 4.57
C ILE A 11 60.64 -35.12 4.15
N LEU A 12 60.32 -36.35 3.75
CA LEU A 12 58.96 -36.73 3.36
C LEU A 12 57.95 -36.54 4.50
N LEU A 13 58.34 -36.85 5.75
CA LEU A 13 57.50 -36.68 6.94
C LEU A 13 57.21 -35.21 7.25
N GLY A 14 58.22 -34.34 7.15
CA GLY A 14 58.04 -32.90 7.31
C GLY A 14 57.13 -32.30 6.24
N PHE A 15 57.34 -32.69 4.97
CA PHE A 15 56.50 -32.22 3.87
C PHE A 15 55.06 -32.75 3.95
N SER A 16 54.89 -34.01 4.34
CA SER A 16 53.57 -34.61 4.54
C SER A 16 52.76 -33.90 5.62
N LEU A 17 53.39 -33.40 6.68
CA LEU A 17 52.71 -32.64 7.72
C LEU A 17 52.22 -31.28 7.21
N VAL A 18 53.03 -30.57 6.42
CA VAL A 18 52.63 -29.31 5.76
C VAL A 18 51.50 -29.56 4.77
N LEU A 19 51.58 -30.65 4.00
CA LEU A 19 50.53 -31.04 3.06
C LEU A 19 49.21 -31.35 3.79
N LEU A 20 49.26 -32.06 4.91
CA LEU A 20 48.10 -32.34 5.75
C LEU A 20 47.43 -31.05 6.26
N ILE A 21 48.22 -30.10 6.76
CA ILE A 21 47.72 -28.80 7.23
C ILE A 21 47.08 -28.02 6.07
N ALA A 22 47.71 -28.02 4.89
CA ALA A 22 47.16 -27.36 3.71
C ALA A 22 45.81 -27.96 3.28
N ILE A 23 45.65 -29.29 3.34
CA ILE A 23 44.37 -29.97 3.06
C ILE A 23 43.29 -29.55 4.07
N ILE A 24 43.64 -29.49 5.35
CA ILE A 24 42.69 -29.08 6.41
C ILE A 24 42.22 -27.64 6.18
N ILE A 25 43.14 -26.71 5.92
CA ILE A 25 42.81 -25.30 5.66
C ILE A 25 41.97 -25.17 4.38
N GLY A 26 42.35 -25.87 3.30
CA GLY A 26 41.59 -25.89 2.05
C GLY A 26 40.16 -26.40 2.25
N THR A 27 39.99 -27.44 3.06
CA THR A 27 38.67 -27.99 3.37
C THR A 27 37.81 -27.00 4.16
N ILE A 28 38.38 -26.37 5.20
CA ILE A 28 37.68 -25.33 5.99
C ILE A 28 37.28 -24.14 5.12
N ALA A 29 38.17 -23.72 4.22
CA ALA A 29 37.90 -22.63 3.29
C ALA A 29 36.71 -22.94 2.37
N VAL A 30 36.66 -24.15 1.79
CA VAL A 30 35.54 -24.58 0.92
C VAL A 30 34.22 -24.64 1.70
N VAL A 31 34.22 -25.17 2.93
CA VAL A 31 33.02 -25.22 3.78
C VAL A 31 32.51 -23.81 4.12
N ASN A 32 33.42 -22.89 4.46
CA ASN A 32 33.05 -21.51 4.77
C ASN A 32 32.53 -20.77 3.54
N MET A 33 33.18 -20.92 2.38
CA MET A 33 32.69 -20.33 1.13
C MET A 33 31.29 -20.87 0.75
N ASN A 34 31.04 -22.16 0.94
CA ASN A 34 29.73 -22.75 0.68
C ASN A 34 28.65 -22.21 1.63
N LYS A 35 28.95 -21.99 2.91
CA LYS A 35 28.02 -21.32 3.85
C LYS A 35 27.70 -19.90 3.41
N VAL A 36 28.71 -19.09 3.11
CA VAL A 36 28.51 -17.70 2.67
C VAL A 36 27.70 -17.63 1.38
N LYS A 37 27.93 -18.55 0.43
CA LYS A 37 27.13 -18.64 -0.80
C LYS A 37 25.65 -18.90 -0.51
N ASN A 38 25.35 -19.82 0.42
CA ASN A 38 23.98 -20.15 0.79
C ASN A 38 23.29 -18.98 1.51
N ASP A 39 23.99 -18.31 2.43
CA ASP A 39 23.47 -17.13 3.14
C ASP A 39 23.21 -15.97 2.17
N MET A 40 24.12 -15.72 1.23
CA MET A 40 23.91 -14.71 0.19
C MET A 40 22.73 -15.05 -0.71
N LYS A 41 22.55 -16.32 -1.10
CA LYS A 41 21.40 -16.73 -1.92
C LYS A 41 20.08 -16.47 -1.20
N LEU A 42 19.98 -16.86 0.07
CA LEU A 42 18.80 -16.58 0.91
C LEU A 42 18.51 -15.07 1.01
N LEU A 43 19.55 -14.27 1.26
CA LEU A 43 19.44 -12.81 1.33
C LEU A 43 18.98 -12.20 0.01
N THR A 44 19.50 -12.68 -1.12
CA THR A 44 19.07 -12.24 -2.45
C THR A 44 17.60 -12.58 -2.70
N ASP A 45 17.19 -13.82 -2.42
CA ASP A 45 15.82 -14.27 -2.64
C ASP A 45 14.83 -13.46 -1.79
N VAL A 46 15.13 -13.25 -0.50
CA VAL A 46 14.30 -12.43 0.40
C VAL A 46 14.21 -10.97 -0.05
N ARG A 47 15.32 -10.40 -0.55
CA ARG A 47 15.32 -9.01 -1.04
C ARG A 47 14.55 -8.84 -2.35
N LEU A 48 14.60 -9.83 -3.23
CA LEU A 48 13.81 -9.83 -4.47
C LEU A 48 12.31 -9.87 -4.14
N ILE A 49 11.88 -10.77 -3.26
CA ILE A 49 10.50 -10.85 -2.78
C ILE A 49 10.10 -9.54 -2.11
N GLN A 50 10.93 -9.00 -1.21
CA GLN A 50 10.66 -7.70 -0.59
C GLN A 50 10.45 -6.60 -1.64
N MET A 51 11.32 -6.54 -2.64
CA MET A 51 11.28 -5.52 -3.69
C MET A 51 10.00 -5.64 -4.52
N GLU A 52 9.65 -6.85 -4.97
CA GLU A 52 8.46 -7.12 -5.76
C GLU A 52 7.18 -6.63 -5.06
N HIS A 53 6.98 -7.01 -3.80
CA HIS A 53 5.81 -6.58 -3.03
C HIS A 53 5.85 -5.09 -2.67
N SER A 54 7.04 -4.49 -2.55
CA SER A 54 7.16 -3.04 -2.33
C SER A 54 6.78 -2.24 -3.57
N VAL A 55 7.17 -2.72 -4.76
CA VAL A 55 6.79 -2.12 -6.04
C VAL A 55 5.30 -2.27 -6.28
N ALA A 56 4.74 -3.47 -6.07
CA ALA A 56 3.30 -3.70 -6.19
C ALA A 56 2.50 -2.78 -5.24
N LEU A 57 2.95 -2.62 -3.99
CA LEU A 57 2.35 -1.66 -3.05
C LEU A 57 2.36 -0.23 -3.61
N GLU A 58 3.49 0.25 -4.14
CA GLU A 58 3.61 1.58 -4.73
C GLU A 58 2.68 1.75 -5.94
N GLU A 59 2.62 0.75 -6.81
CA GLU A 59 1.75 0.74 -7.99
C GLU A 59 0.28 0.86 -7.60
N TYR A 60 -0.19 0.04 -6.65
CA TYR A 60 -1.57 0.09 -6.18
C TYR A 60 -1.90 1.40 -5.46
N VAL A 61 -1.00 1.92 -4.63
CA VAL A 61 -1.19 3.24 -3.99
C VAL A 61 -1.29 4.33 -5.05
N SER A 62 -0.39 4.35 -6.03
CA SER A 62 -0.39 5.34 -7.11
C SER A 62 -1.66 5.28 -7.96
N ALA A 63 -2.09 4.07 -8.34
CA ALA A 63 -3.33 3.86 -9.08
C ALA A 63 -4.56 4.31 -8.27
N GLY A 64 -4.61 3.99 -6.98
CA GLY A 64 -5.67 4.42 -6.07
C GLY A 64 -5.71 5.95 -5.94
N MET A 65 -4.57 6.60 -5.75
CA MET A 65 -4.46 8.06 -5.68
C MET A 65 -4.88 8.73 -6.99
N TYR A 66 -4.56 8.13 -8.14
CA TYR A 66 -4.96 8.64 -9.45
C TYR A 66 -6.49 8.58 -9.62
N ALA A 67 -7.10 7.45 -9.29
CA ALA A 67 -8.56 7.32 -9.31
C ALA A 67 -9.23 8.32 -8.36
N MET A 68 -8.70 8.48 -7.15
CA MET A 68 -9.22 9.46 -6.18
C MET A 68 -9.10 10.91 -6.64
N ARG A 69 -8.07 11.23 -7.43
CA ARG A 69 -7.98 12.55 -8.05
C ARG A 69 -9.13 12.75 -9.05
N GLY A 70 -9.48 11.74 -9.83
CA GLY A 70 -10.66 11.76 -10.71
C GLY A 70 -11.96 11.96 -9.91
N TYR A 71 -12.12 11.21 -8.82
CA TYR A 71 -13.26 11.36 -7.91
C TYR A 71 -13.33 12.77 -7.30
N ASN A 72 -12.22 13.36 -6.86
CA ASN A 72 -12.21 14.70 -6.28
C ASN A 72 -12.61 15.81 -7.26
N PHE A 73 -12.41 15.60 -8.57
CA PHE A 73 -12.82 16.57 -9.59
C PHE A 73 -14.26 16.39 -10.07
N THR A 74 -14.73 15.15 -10.16
CA THR A 74 -16.00 14.83 -10.82
C THR A 74 -17.09 14.31 -9.87
N TYR A 75 -16.69 13.86 -8.68
CA TYR A 75 -17.49 13.08 -7.74
C TYR A 75 -18.13 11.83 -8.37
N ASN A 76 -17.51 11.30 -9.44
CA ASN A 76 -17.98 10.09 -10.11
C ASN A 76 -17.73 8.84 -9.23
N LYS A 77 -18.79 8.14 -8.85
CA LYS A 77 -18.73 6.94 -8.01
C LYS A 77 -17.87 5.83 -8.61
N ALA A 78 -17.71 5.75 -9.93
CA ALA A 78 -16.83 4.77 -10.56
C ALA A 78 -15.37 4.95 -10.14
N ASP A 79 -14.89 6.20 -10.08
CA ASP A 79 -13.53 6.53 -9.66
C ASP A 79 -13.30 6.23 -8.17
N LEU A 80 -14.32 6.47 -7.35
CA LEU A 80 -14.31 6.12 -5.92
C LEU A 80 -14.18 4.59 -5.72
N VAL A 81 -15.00 3.81 -6.42
CA VAL A 81 -14.98 2.35 -6.33
C VAL A 81 -13.64 1.78 -6.81
N GLU A 82 -13.13 2.27 -7.93
CA GLU A 82 -11.85 1.80 -8.46
C GLU A 82 -10.71 2.17 -7.51
N GLY A 83 -10.66 3.39 -6.99
CA GLY A 83 -9.59 3.76 -6.07
C GLY A 83 -9.64 2.98 -4.75
N LYS A 84 -10.82 2.73 -4.18
CA LYS A 84 -10.98 1.87 -2.99
C LYS A 84 -10.46 0.45 -3.24
N LYS A 85 -10.80 -0.14 -4.38
CA LYS A 85 -10.29 -1.45 -4.80
C LYS A 85 -8.76 -1.46 -4.89
N GLN A 86 -8.14 -0.40 -5.43
CA GLN A 86 -6.68 -0.30 -5.48
C GLN A 86 -6.07 -0.21 -4.07
N PHE A 87 -6.69 0.55 -3.15
CA PHE A 87 -6.22 0.59 -1.76
C PHE A 87 -6.39 -0.75 -1.03
N ASP A 88 -7.43 -1.53 -1.31
CA ASP A 88 -7.56 -2.90 -0.77
C ASP A 88 -6.41 -3.81 -1.24
N LEU A 89 -5.97 -3.67 -2.50
CA LEU A 89 -4.80 -4.38 -3.02
C LEU A 89 -3.51 -3.90 -2.35
N ALA A 90 -3.34 -2.58 -2.20
CA ALA A 90 -2.21 -2.00 -1.46
C ALA A 90 -2.14 -2.54 -0.01
N ILE A 91 -3.27 -2.62 0.69
CA ILE A 91 -3.34 -3.17 2.05
C ILE A 91 -2.91 -4.64 2.09
N LYS A 92 -3.26 -5.44 1.08
CA LYS A 92 -2.81 -6.85 0.98
C LYS A 92 -1.29 -6.94 0.86
N GLU A 93 -0.69 -6.14 -0.03
CA GLU A 93 0.77 -6.10 -0.19
C GLU A 93 1.49 -5.61 1.08
N LEU A 94 0.93 -4.58 1.73
CA LEU A 94 1.44 -4.08 3.00
C LEU A 94 1.41 -5.16 4.10
N ASN A 95 0.33 -5.93 4.19
CA ASN A 95 0.22 -7.03 5.14
C ASN A 95 1.23 -8.14 4.86
N PHE A 96 1.44 -8.49 3.59
CA PHE A 96 2.49 -9.43 3.20
C PHE A 96 3.87 -8.93 3.65
N LEU A 97 4.20 -7.66 3.40
CA LEU A 97 5.47 -7.06 3.82
C LEU A 97 5.63 -7.05 5.35
N LYS A 98 4.54 -6.82 6.10
CA LYS A 98 4.53 -6.93 7.56
C LYS A 98 4.84 -8.35 8.03
N ASP A 99 4.28 -9.36 7.39
CA ASP A 99 4.56 -10.76 7.73
C ASP A 99 5.97 -11.18 7.32
N LEU A 100 6.46 -10.72 6.17
CA LEU A 100 7.86 -10.89 5.77
C LEU A 100 8.81 -10.26 6.82
N ALA A 101 8.50 -9.05 7.29
CA ALA A 101 9.28 -8.34 8.31
C ALA A 101 9.32 -9.06 9.67
N LYS A 102 8.21 -9.70 10.08
CA LYS A 102 8.15 -10.55 11.28
C LYS A 102 8.98 -11.82 11.13
N ASN A 103 8.90 -12.48 9.97
CA ASN A 103 9.54 -13.78 9.74
C ASN A 103 11.03 -13.67 9.38
N GLN A 104 11.45 -12.54 8.80
CA GLN A 104 12.80 -12.32 8.26
C GLN A 104 13.51 -11.14 8.94
N THR A 105 13.27 -10.91 10.23
CA THR A 105 13.72 -9.71 10.98
C THR A 105 15.20 -9.36 10.79
N LYS A 106 16.08 -10.37 10.71
CA LYS A 106 17.53 -10.18 10.49
C LYS A 106 17.89 -9.76 9.06
N ASN A 107 17.07 -10.12 8.09
CA ASN A 107 17.36 -9.97 6.66
C ASN A 107 16.72 -8.70 6.06
N VAL A 108 15.68 -8.14 6.70
CA VAL A 108 14.95 -6.94 6.23
C VAL A 108 14.83 -5.80 7.27
N PRO A 109 15.92 -5.39 7.95
CA PRO A 109 15.83 -4.41 9.05
C PRO A 109 15.28 -3.04 8.62
N LYS A 110 15.61 -2.57 7.41
CA LYS A 110 15.09 -1.29 6.87
C LYS A 110 13.59 -1.35 6.57
N LEU A 111 13.06 -2.51 6.21
CA LEU A 111 11.63 -2.69 5.98
C LEU A 111 10.87 -2.51 7.29
N ILE A 112 11.35 -3.17 8.35
CA ILE A 112 10.78 -3.09 9.70
C ILE A 112 10.73 -1.64 10.19
N GLU A 113 11.80 -0.88 9.97
CA GLU A 113 11.88 0.53 10.36
C GLU A 113 10.82 1.40 9.65
N LYS A 114 10.60 1.17 8.34
CA LYS A 114 9.74 2.03 7.52
C LYS A 114 8.27 1.62 7.51
N LEU A 115 7.97 0.34 7.71
CA LEU A 115 6.61 -0.21 7.65
C LEU A 115 5.58 0.56 8.50
N PRO A 116 5.85 0.94 9.76
CA PRO A 116 4.89 1.68 10.57
C PRO A 116 4.48 3.03 9.95
N ASN A 117 5.43 3.74 9.33
CA ASN A 117 5.15 5.02 8.69
C ASN A 117 4.35 4.84 7.40
N ILE A 118 4.67 3.81 6.60
CA ILE A 118 3.94 3.48 5.38
C ILE A 118 2.48 3.14 5.73
N GLU A 119 2.28 2.27 6.72
CA GLU A 119 0.94 1.91 7.21
C GLU A 119 0.17 3.12 7.73
N LYS A 120 0.82 3.96 8.54
CA LYS A 120 0.22 5.18 9.05
C LYS A 120 -0.27 6.09 7.93
N TYR A 121 0.61 6.44 6.99
CA TYR A 121 0.26 7.38 5.92
C TYR A 121 -0.78 6.82 4.95
N LEU A 122 -0.74 5.53 4.66
CA LEU A 122 -1.77 4.88 3.85
C LEU A 122 -3.15 4.96 4.54
N ASN A 123 -3.21 4.62 5.83
CA ASN A 123 -4.46 4.66 6.59
C ASN A 123 -5.00 6.08 6.78
N GLU A 124 -4.13 7.07 7.00
CA GLU A 124 -4.53 8.48 7.06
C GLU A 124 -5.12 8.93 5.72
N TYR A 125 -4.50 8.53 4.60
CA TYR A 125 -5.00 8.86 3.27
C TYR A 125 -6.37 8.24 2.99
N ILE A 126 -6.53 6.94 3.27
CA ILE A 126 -7.81 6.23 3.14
C ILE A 126 -8.90 6.88 4.00
N SER A 127 -8.57 7.24 5.25
CA SER A 127 -9.52 7.92 6.14
C SER A 127 -9.99 9.26 5.57
N GLY A 128 -9.08 10.04 4.96
CA GLY A 128 -9.44 11.30 4.30
C GLY A 128 -10.35 11.13 3.08
N ILE A 129 -10.21 10.01 2.35
CA ILE A 129 -11.13 9.66 1.27
C ILE A 129 -12.52 9.35 1.82
N ASP A 130 -12.61 8.55 2.88
CA ASP A 130 -13.90 8.20 3.49
C ASP A 130 -14.63 9.45 4.03
N GLU A 131 -13.89 10.39 4.62
CA GLU A 131 -14.44 11.69 5.02
C GLU A 131 -14.92 12.50 3.80
N THR A 132 -14.15 12.51 2.71
CA THR A 132 -14.54 13.18 1.47
C THR A 132 -15.82 12.58 0.89
N GLU A 133 -15.93 11.25 0.83
CA GLU A 133 -17.15 10.56 0.42
C GLU A 133 -18.34 10.95 1.29
N HIS A 134 -18.15 10.98 2.61
CA HIS A 134 -19.20 11.38 3.54
C HIS A 134 -19.69 12.80 3.28
N VAL A 135 -18.78 13.77 3.11
CA VAL A 135 -19.12 15.17 2.85
C VAL A 135 -19.80 15.35 1.49
N VAL A 136 -19.33 14.66 0.45
CA VAL A 136 -19.93 14.70 -0.89
C VAL A 136 -21.35 14.15 -0.87
N ASN A 137 -21.57 13.02 -0.21
CA ASN A 137 -22.91 12.43 -0.05
C ASN A 137 -23.84 13.34 0.76
N ALA A 138 -23.34 14.03 1.79
CA ALA A 138 -24.13 15.01 2.54
C ALA A 138 -24.51 16.22 1.66
N LYS A 139 -23.59 16.72 0.83
CA LYS A 139 -23.83 17.79 -0.13
C LYS A 139 -24.89 17.42 -1.15
N GLU A 140 -24.83 16.20 -1.70
CA GLU A 140 -25.84 15.69 -2.66
C GLU A 140 -27.24 15.68 -2.04
N LYS A 141 -27.37 15.17 -0.80
CA LYS A 141 -28.64 15.17 -0.05
C LYS A 141 -29.18 16.58 0.22
N LEU A 142 -28.31 17.51 0.60
CA LEU A 142 -28.71 18.91 0.82
C LEU A 142 -29.20 19.58 -0.47
N GLY A 143 -28.56 19.30 -1.60
CA GLY A 143 -28.99 19.79 -2.91
C GLY A 143 -30.41 19.32 -3.27
N LEU A 144 -30.70 18.04 -3.07
CA LEU A 144 -32.04 17.47 -3.33
C LEU A 144 -33.11 18.14 -2.46
N ASN A 145 -32.83 18.35 -1.18
CA ASN A 145 -33.76 19.02 -0.26
C ASN A 145 -34.00 20.49 -0.67
N LEU A 146 -32.96 21.18 -1.13
CA LEU A 146 -33.07 22.55 -1.62
C LEU A 146 -33.99 22.63 -2.84
N THR A 147 -33.79 21.77 -3.84
CA THR A 147 -34.63 21.71 -5.04
C THR A 147 -36.10 21.43 -4.70
N GLN A 148 -36.36 20.49 -3.78
CA GLN A 148 -37.73 20.22 -3.32
C GLN A 148 -38.34 21.44 -2.62
N THR A 149 -37.55 22.15 -1.81
CA THR A 149 -38.01 23.37 -1.13
C THR A 149 -38.31 24.49 -2.11
N GLU A 150 -37.47 24.65 -3.15
CA GLU A 150 -37.67 25.62 -4.24
C GLU A 150 -38.95 25.33 -5.02
N GLU A 151 -39.22 24.06 -5.36
CA GLU A 151 -40.46 23.66 -6.04
C GLU A 151 -41.71 24.03 -5.22
N ILE A 152 -41.69 23.74 -3.92
CA ILE A 152 -42.79 24.08 -3.00
C ILE A 152 -42.97 25.60 -2.92
N TYR A 153 -41.87 26.35 -2.79
CA TYR A 153 -41.89 27.81 -2.70
C TYR A 153 -42.46 28.45 -3.98
N LEU A 154 -41.99 28.04 -5.16
CA LEU A 154 -42.48 28.53 -6.44
C LEU A 154 -43.96 28.19 -6.67
N LYS A 155 -44.39 26.98 -6.28
CA LYS A 155 -45.81 26.59 -6.32
C LYS A 155 -46.65 27.49 -5.42
N THR A 156 -46.19 27.73 -4.19
CA THR A 156 -46.88 28.58 -3.22
C THR A 156 -47.03 30.01 -3.74
N ILE A 157 -45.98 30.60 -4.32
CA ILE A 157 -46.04 31.93 -4.93
C ILE A 157 -47.04 31.95 -6.10
N SER A 158 -46.99 30.95 -6.98
CA SER A 158 -47.93 30.86 -8.11
C SER A 158 -49.39 30.77 -7.63
N GLU A 159 -49.67 29.97 -6.60
CA GLU A 159 -51.00 29.84 -6.01
C GLU A 159 -51.45 31.15 -5.35
N PHE A 160 -50.57 31.84 -4.62
CA PHE A 160 -50.84 33.14 -4.01
C PHE A 160 -51.20 34.20 -5.07
N ILE A 161 -50.43 34.30 -6.16
CA ILE A 161 -50.71 35.24 -7.26
C ILE A 161 -52.05 34.92 -7.94
N LYS A 162 -52.35 33.65 -8.18
CA LYS A 162 -53.63 33.21 -8.79
C LYS A 162 -54.82 33.56 -7.91
N MET A 163 -54.72 33.31 -6.60
CA MET A 163 -55.76 33.65 -5.64
C MET A 163 -56.04 35.16 -5.66
N HIS A 164 -54.99 35.99 -5.55
CA HIS A 164 -55.14 37.45 -5.55
C HIS A 164 -55.73 37.98 -6.87
N SER A 165 -55.28 37.44 -8.00
CA SER A 165 -55.82 37.82 -9.32
C SER A 165 -57.30 37.46 -9.47
N ASN A 166 -57.72 36.31 -8.92
CA ASN A 166 -59.12 35.89 -8.93
C ASN A 166 -59.99 36.76 -8.02
N GLU A 167 -59.50 37.11 -6.83
CA GLU A 167 -60.21 38.03 -5.91
C GLU A 167 -60.41 39.41 -6.55
N LEU A 168 -59.36 39.98 -7.15
CA LEU A 168 -59.44 41.24 -7.90
C LEU A 168 -60.47 41.18 -9.03
N ARG A 169 -60.50 40.06 -9.77
CA ARG A 169 -61.48 39.87 -10.87
C ARG A 169 -62.91 39.82 -10.36
N ILE A 170 -63.16 39.15 -9.23
CA ILE A 170 -64.48 39.08 -8.59
C ILE A 170 -64.91 40.48 -8.12
N ASP A 171 -64.00 41.23 -7.50
CA ASP A 171 -64.30 42.57 -6.98
C ASP A 171 -64.62 43.57 -8.10
N LEU A 172 -63.93 43.46 -9.25
CA LEU A 172 -64.25 44.26 -10.45
C LEU A 172 -65.61 43.89 -11.06
N GLN A 173 -65.98 42.61 -11.08
CA GLN A 173 -67.28 42.15 -11.59
C GLN A 173 -68.46 42.58 -10.70
N ASN A 174 -68.25 42.67 -9.39
CA ASN A 174 -69.27 43.12 -8.45
C ASN A 174 -69.49 44.65 -8.43
N ARG A 175 -68.59 45.42 -9.07
CA ARG A 175 -68.66 46.89 -9.15
C ARG A 175 -69.19 47.42 -10.49
N SER A 176 -69.42 46.57 -11.48
CA SER A 176 -70.07 46.90 -12.77
C SER A 176 -71.54 46.52 -12.76
#